data_AF-A0AB40ALQ5-F1
#
_entry.id   AF-A0AB40ALQ5-F1
#
_cell.length_a   1.000
_cell.length_b   1.000
_cell.length_c   1.000
_cell.angle_alpha   90.00
_cell.angle_beta   90.00
_cell.angle_gamma   90.00
#
_symmetry.space_group_name_H-M   'P 1'
#
loop_
_entity.id
_entity.type
_entity.pdbx_description
1 polymer ?
#
loop_
_entity_poly.entity_id
_entity_poly.type
_entity_poly.pdbx_seq_one_letter_code
_entity_poly.pdbx_strand_id
1 'polypeptide(L)'
;MFSESLEFSSAATDWICELSKAAPGTSDLSFTTQYCQSFLAQFKSCLWKQWLTYWRSPDYNLVSLLSFLDPSSGELDARGTHTHACMVLMSSEAVCDGRDTSSALTIVIGAMSMAEAIVGYINCSTAILIVSIQRTVFYPERAAGMYSALPYAIAQVVVEITNALIQAFYYSLLIYSMMHSNGQQQKVYWFIISFFALLYYTFYRIMIVYITPNHQAAAILYSVNDVSHVYIYTNHTYKSRILADRLLAMQNAA
;
A
#
# COMPACT_ATOMS: atom_id res chain seq x y z
N MET A 1 50.15 18.57 -14.24
CA MET A 1 48.75 18.09 -14.12
C MET A 1 48.61 16.82 -13.29
N PHE A 2 49.10 15.64 -13.70
CA PHE A 2 48.94 14.40 -12.89
C PHE A 2 49.84 14.35 -11.63
N SER A 3 51.03 14.96 -11.68
CA SER A 3 51.94 15.07 -10.52
C SER A 3 51.42 16.06 -9.46
N GLU A 4 50.92 17.23 -9.89
CA GLU A 4 50.33 18.24 -9.01
C GLU A 4 49.05 17.73 -8.32
N SER A 5 48.24 16.90 -9.00
CA SER A 5 47.07 16.28 -8.36
C SER A 5 47.45 15.25 -7.29
N LEU A 6 48.59 14.57 -7.46
CA LEU A 6 49.10 13.62 -6.47
C LEU A 6 49.71 14.34 -5.26
N GLU A 7 50.47 15.41 -5.48
CA GLU A 7 51.00 16.26 -4.39
C GLU A 7 49.88 16.93 -3.58
N PHE A 8 48.83 17.40 -4.26
CA PHE A 8 47.66 17.96 -3.56
C PHE A 8 46.94 16.89 -2.73
N SER A 9 46.80 15.67 -3.26
CA SER A 9 46.19 14.56 -2.53
C SER A 9 47.03 14.13 -1.32
N SER A 10 48.36 14.11 -1.43
CA SER A 10 49.25 13.74 -0.32
C SER A 10 49.27 14.82 0.76
N ALA A 11 49.32 16.10 0.36
CA ALA A 11 49.24 17.21 1.31
C ALA A 11 47.90 17.23 2.05
N ALA A 12 46.78 16.93 1.36
CA ALA A 12 45.48 16.80 2.00
C ALA A 12 45.44 15.67 3.05
N THR A 13 46.04 14.51 2.77
CA THR A 13 46.12 13.41 3.73
C THR A 13 46.98 13.76 4.96
N ASP A 14 48.06 14.50 4.77
CA ASP A 14 48.92 14.93 5.88
C ASP A 14 48.19 15.92 6.80
N TRP A 15 47.43 16.86 6.23
CA TRP A 15 46.59 17.78 6.99
C TRP A 15 45.48 17.07 7.76
N ILE A 16 44.87 16.02 7.18
CA ILE A 16 43.89 15.19 7.88
C ILE A 16 44.55 14.48 9.07
N CYS A 17 45.74 13.92 8.90
CA CYS A 17 46.49 13.26 9.97
C CYS A 17 46.89 14.22 11.09
N GLU A 18 47.18 15.47 10.76
CA GLU A 18 47.54 16.51 11.73
C GLU A 18 46.30 17.02 12.50
N LEU A 19 45.21 17.32 11.78
CA LEU A 19 43.95 17.78 12.36
C LEU A 19 43.17 16.70 13.11
N SER A 20 43.41 15.42 12.79
CA SER A 20 42.80 14.28 13.49
C SER A 20 43.40 14.08 14.89
N LYS A 21 44.50 14.73 15.24
CA LYS A 21 45.08 14.65 16.59
C LYS A 21 44.39 15.69 17.48
N ALA A 22 43.85 15.23 18.61
CA ALA A 22 43.27 16.12 19.61
C ALA A 22 44.32 17.13 20.10
N ALA A 23 43.92 18.39 20.32
CA ALA A 23 44.80 19.42 20.84
C ALA A 23 45.41 18.97 22.19
N PRO A 24 46.70 19.27 22.45
CA PRO A 24 47.38 18.79 23.66
C PRO A 24 46.62 19.23 24.92
N GLY A 25 46.13 18.26 25.70
CA GLY A 25 45.31 18.47 26.90
C GLY A 25 43.80 18.27 26.71
N THR A 26 43.32 17.97 25.51
CA THR A 26 41.91 17.64 25.21
C THR A 26 41.74 16.15 24.90
N SER A 27 40.66 15.54 25.38
CA SER A 27 40.28 14.18 25.01
C SER A 27 39.63 14.17 23.63
N ASP A 28 39.82 13.08 22.89
CA ASP A 28 39.15 12.86 21.61
C ASP A 28 37.61 12.98 21.75
N LEU A 29 36.96 13.57 20.75
CA LEU A 29 35.53 13.90 20.78
C LEU A 29 34.72 12.60 20.61
N SER A 30 34.48 11.91 21.71
CA SER A 30 33.69 10.68 21.74
C SER A 30 32.23 10.98 22.02
N PHE A 31 31.35 10.61 21.08
CA PHE A 31 29.92 10.64 21.30
C PHE A 31 29.49 9.28 21.88
N THR A 32 28.81 9.31 23.03
CA THR A 32 28.29 8.09 23.68
C THR A 32 27.22 7.38 22.85
N THR A 33 26.53 8.10 21.96
CA THR A 33 25.48 7.55 21.10
C THR A 33 25.55 8.18 19.72
N GLN A 34 25.18 7.42 18.69
CA GLN A 34 25.16 7.88 17.30
C GLN A 34 24.13 9.01 17.06
N TYR A 35 23.08 9.09 17.89
CA TYR A 35 21.98 10.06 17.74
C TYR A 35 21.78 10.86 19.01
N CYS A 36 21.54 12.17 18.89
CA CYS A 36 21.39 13.07 20.04
C CYS A 36 20.09 12.86 20.85
N GLN A 37 19.09 12.17 20.29
CA GLN A 37 17.75 12.04 20.86
C GLN A 37 17.38 10.57 21.07
N SER A 38 16.54 10.32 22.07
CA SER A 38 16.03 8.97 22.36
C SER A 38 15.18 8.42 21.22
N PHE A 39 15.06 7.10 21.15
CA PHE A 39 14.26 6.40 20.13
C PHE A 39 12.81 6.91 20.04
N LEU A 40 12.15 7.12 21.18
CA LEU A 40 10.76 7.60 21.22
C LEU A 40 10.62 9.04 20.74
N ALA A 41 11.61 9.90 21.02
CA ALA A 41 11.61 11.28 20.52
C ALA A 41 11.77 11.31 18.99
N GLN A 42 12.64 10.45 18.44
CA GLN A 42 12.78 10.27 16.99
C GLN A 42 11.49 9.74 16.36
N PHE A 43 10.88 8.71 16.96
CA PHE A 43 9.62 8.13 16.49
C PHE A 43 8.49 9.17 16.47
N LYS A 44 8.29 9.93 17.55
CA LYS A 44 7.25 10.97 17.63
C LYS A 44 7.44 12.04 16.54
N SER A 45 8.70 12.43 16.30
CA SER A 45 9.03 13.43 15.26
C SER A 45 8.78 12.88 13.85
N CYS A 46 9.17 11.63 13.59
CA CYS A 46 8.91 10.95 12.32
C CYS A 46 7.40 10.78 12.08
N LEU A 47 6.67 10.37 13.11
CA LEU A 47 5.21 10.20 13.05
C LEU A 47 4.52 11.53 12.76
N TRP A 48 4.91 12.60 13.44
CA TRP A 48 4.38 13.94 13.15
C TRP A 48 4.66 14.37 11.72
N LYS A 49 5.90 14.20 11.24
CA LYS A 49 6.31 14.53 9.87
C LYS A 49 5.46 13.78 8.84
N GLN A 50 5.33 12.46 8.99
CA GLN A 50 4.58 11.63 8.06
C GLN A 50 3.09 11.95 8.13
N TRP A 51 2.51 12.02 9.32
CA TRP A 51 1.10 12.38 9.50
C TRP A 51 0.76 13.70 8.81
N LEU A 52 1.56 14.75 9.04
CA LEU A 52 1.35 16.05 8.41
C LEU A 52 1.51 15.99 6.88
N THR A 53 2.44 15.18 6.38
CA THR A 53 2.66 15.00 4.93
C THR A 53 1.44 14.35 4.27
N TYR A 54 0.85 13.33 4.91
CA TYR A 54 -0.37 12.68 4.41
C TYR A 54 -1.57 13.65 4.42
N TRP A 55 -1.75 14.45 5.48
CA TRP A 55 -2.85 15.42 5.55
C TRP A 55 -2.69 16.60 4.58
N ARG A 56 -1.46 17.01 4.27
CA ARG A 56 -1.17 18.10 3.31
C ARG A 56 -1.14 17.64 1.85
N SER A 57 -1.30 16.35 1.59
CA SER A 57 -1.36 15.78 0.25
C SER A 57 -2.81 15.37 -0.07
N PRO A 58 -3.71 16.33 -0.32
CA PRO A 58 -5.13 16.03 -0.54
C PRO A 58 -5.34 15.13 -1.76
N ASP A 59 -4.51 15.21 -2.81
CA ASP A 59 -4.62 14.34 -4.00
C ASP A 59 -4.60 12.85 -3.65
N TYR A 60 -3.85 12.47 -2.62
CA TYR A 60 -3.79 11.09 -2.14
C TYR A 60 -5.06 10.67 -1.38
N ASN A 61 -5.54 11.55 -0.51
CA ASN A 61 -6.71 11.30 0.32
C ASN A 61 -7.99 11.37 -0.53
N LEU A 62 -8.03 12.25 -1.54
CA LEU A 62 -9.12 12.36 -2.52
C LEU A 62 -9.18 11.12 -3.41
N VAL A 63 -8.07 10.64 -3.99
CA VAL A 63 -8.15 9.42 -4.82
C VAL A 63 -8.53 8.19 -3.97
N SER A 64 -8.07 8.11 -2.71
CA SER A 64 -8.41 6.96 -1.84
C SER A 64 -9.83 7.00 -1.26
N LEU A 65 -10.41 8.19 -1.02
CA LEU A 65 -11.77 8.36 -0.45
C LEU A 65 -12.84 8.67 -1.50
N LEU A 66 -12.52 9.44 -2.54
CA LEU A 66 -13.46 9.95 -3.55
C LEU A 66 -13.46 9.16 -4.87
N SER A 67 -12.56 8.20 -5.08
CA SER A 67 -12.76 7.21 -6.17
C SER A 67 -14.08 6.43 -6.02
N PHE A 68 -14.70 6.48 -4.82
CA PHE A 68 -16.00 5.91 -4.54
C PHE A 68 -17.19 6.88 -4.72
N LEU A 69 -16.94 8.18 -4.86
CA LEU A 69 -17.90 9.24 -4.53
C LEU A 69 -17.94 10.39 -5.53
N ASP A 70 -17.51 10.22 -6.79
CA ASP A 70 -17.63 11.28 -7.79
C ASP A 70 -18.89 11.14 -8.67
N PRO A 71 -20.00 11.83 -8.33
CA PRO A 71 -21.12 12.10 -9.22
C PRO A 71 -21.06 13.53 -9.82
N SER A 72 -19.92 14.24 -9.76
CA SER A 72 -19.90 15.69 -9.94
C SER A 72 -19.40 16.21 -11.30
N SER A 73 -18.84 15.37 -12.17
CA SER A 73 -18.62 15.76 -13.57
C SER A 73 -19.82 15.34 -14.42
N GLY A 74 -20.70 16.31 -14.64
CA GLY A 74 -21.73 16.21 -15.67
C GLY A 74 -21.09 15.89 -17.01
N GLU A 75 -21.63 14.85 -17.64
CA GLU A 75 -21.43 14.45 -19.04
C GLU A 75 -20.04 13.89 -19.43
N LEU A 76 -20.04 12.56 -19.62
CA LEU A 76 -19.33 11.87 -20.70
C LEU A 76 -17.84 11.48 -20.54
N ASP A 77 -17.43 10.85 -19.43
CA ASP A 77 -16.53 9.67 -19.53
C ASP A 77 -16.67 8.72 -18.33
N ALA A 78 -17.51 7.71 -18.53
CA ALA A 78 -17.96 6.71 -17.57
C ALA A 78 -16.91 5.61 -17.27
N ARG A 79 -15.66 5.95 -16.94
CA ARG A 79 -14.58 4.94 -16.75
C ARG A 79 -14.04 4.78 -15.32
N GLY A 80 -14.28 5.74 -14.42
CA GLY A 80 -13.78 5.67 -13.03
C GLY A 80 -14.79 5.15 -12.01
N THR A 81 -16.01 5.70 -12.03
CA THR A 81 -17.06 5.42 -11.02
C THR A 81 -17.95 4.22 -11.37
N HIS A 82 -17.89 3.74 -12.63
CA HIS A 82 -18.77 2.67 -13.11
C HIS A 82 -18.31 1.26 -12.70
N THR A 83 -17.03 1.01 -12.44
CA THR A 83 -16.53 -0.37 -12.33
C THR A 83 -16.96 -1.07 -11.02
N HIS A 84 -16.85 -0.41 -9.87
CA HIS A 84 -17.28 -1.01 -8.59
C HIS A 84 -18.79 -1.11 -8.46
N ALA A 85 -19.51 -0.05 -8.84
CA ALA A 85 -20.97 -0.07 -8.88
C ALA A 85 -21.49 -1.11 -9.89
N CYS A 86 -20.91 -1.23 -11.11
CA CYS A 86 -21.31 -2.28 -12.05
C CYS A 86 -21.02 -3.68 -11.55
N MET A 87 -19.85 -3.96 -10.94
CA MET A 87 -19.56 -5.32 -10.44
C MET A 87 -20.51 -5.74 -9.32
N VAL A 88 -20.94 -4.80 -8.47
CA VAL A 88 -21.91 -5.07 -7.39
C VAL A 88 -23.35 -5.06 -7.90
N LEU A 89 -23.68 -4.27 -8.91
CA LEU A 89 -24.99 -4.31 -9.58
C LEU A 89 -25.18 -5.62 -10.35
N MET A 90 -24.14 -6.12 -11.03
CA MET A 90 -24.14 -7.45 -11.67
C MET A 90 -24.36 -8.58 -10.65
N SER A 91 -23.84 -8.45 -9.43
CA SER A 91 -24.09 -9.44 -8.37
C SER A 91 -25.51 -9.33 -7.82
N SER A 92 -26.08 -8.12 -7.74
CA SER A 92 -27.47 -7.91 -7.34
C SER A 92 -28.47 -8.48 -8.36
N GLU A 93 -28.22 -8.30 -9.66
CA GLU A 93 -29.04 -8.90 -10.73
C GLU A 93 -28.97 -10.43 -10.69
N ALA A 94 -27.78 -11.01 -10.46
CA ALA A 94 -27.62 -12.46 -10.32
C ALA A 94 -28.37 -13.05 -9.11
N VAL A 95 -28.59 -12.25 -8.05
CA VAL A 95 -29.40 -12.62 -6.88
C VAL A 95 -30.90 -12.48 -7.17
N CYS A 96 -31.30 -11.48 -7.95
CA CYS A 96 -32.70 -11.23 -8.33
C CYS A 96 -33.24 -12.23 -9.37
N ASP A 97 -32.38 -12.79 -10.22
CA ASP A 97 -32.75 -13.69 -11.33
C ASP A 97 -33.22 -15.09 -10.90
N GLY A 98 -33.23 -15.41 -9.60
CA GLY A 98 -33.71 -16.71 -9.09
C GLY A 98 -32.86 -17.93 -9.48
N ARG A 99 -31.58 -17.73 -9.85
CA ARG A 99 -30.62 -18.82 -10.14
C ARG A 99 -30.39 -19.69 -8.89
N ASP A 100 -30.02 -20.96 -9.08
CA ASP A 100 -29.74 -21.89 -7.98
C ASP A 100 -28.86 -21.26 -6.90
N THR A 101 -29.29 -21.36 -5.64
CA THR A 101 -28.73 -20.63 -4.48
C THR A 101 -27.20 -20.73 -4.39
N SER A 102 -26.62 -21.90 -4.71
CA SER A 102 -25.17 -22.12 -4.69
C SER A 102 -24.42 -21.35 -5.79
N SER A 103 -25.00 -21.27 -7.00
CA SER A 103 -24.39 -20.60 -8.15
C SER A 103 -24.42 -19.08 -7.99
N ALA A 104 -25.53 -18.53 -7.47
CA ALA A 104 -25.68 -17.11 -7.17
C ALA A 104 -24.69 -16.67 -6.08
N LEU A 105 -24.55 -17.44 -5.00
CA LEU A 105 -23.57 -17.18 -3.94
C LEU A 105 -22.13 -17.13 -4.48
N THR A 106 -21.78 -18.04 -5.38
CA THR A 106 -20.44 -18.08 -6.00
C THR A 106 -20.16 -16.82 -6.84
N ILE A 107 -21.17 -16.33 -7.57
CA ILE A 107 -21.05 -15.09 -8.36
C ILE A 107 -20.90 -13.88 -7.44
N VAL A 108 -21.70 -13.79 -6.38
CA VAL A 108 -21.65 -12.68 -5.42
C VAL A 108 -20.29 -12.63 -4.72
N ILE A 109 -19.82 -13.76 -4.18
CA ILE A 109 -18.52 -13.81 -3.49
C ILE A 109 -17.38 -13.48 -4.46
N GLY A 110 -17.41 -14.00 -5.69
CA GLY A 110 -16.41 -13.69 -6.71
C GLY A 110 -16.39 -12.20 -7.11
N ALA A 111 -17.57 -11.59 -7.27
CA ALA A 111 -17.69 -10.16 -7.58
C ALA A 111 -17.17 -9.28 -6.42
N MET A 112 -17.46 -9.65 -5.17
CA MET A 112 -16.98 -8.93 -3.98
C MET A 112 -15.46 -9.00 -3.86
N SER A 113 -14.86 -10.17 -4.06
CA SER A 113 -13.40 -10.33 -4.00
C SER A 113 -12.70 -9.57 -5.14
N MET A 114 -13.30 -9.52 -6.33
CA MET A 114 -12.73 -8.78 -7.47
C MET A 114 -12.85 -7.26 -7.28
N ALA A 115 -13.97 -6.79 -6.72
CA ALA A 115 -14.11 -5.39 -6.33
C ALA A 115 -13.04 -4.99 -5.31
N GLU A 116 -12.78 -5.81 -4.31
CA GLU A 116 -11.75 -5.50 -3.33
C GLU A 116 -10.34 -5.43 -3.93
N ALA A 117 -9.98 -6.37 -4.82
CA ALA A 117 -8.69 -6.38 -5.50
C ALA A 117 -8.46 -5.09 -6.32
N ILE A 118 -9.49 -4.64 -7.04
CA ILE A 118 -9.41 -3.40 -7.84
C ILE A 118 -9.26 -2.16 -6.94
N VAL A 119 -9.94 -2.10 -5.79
CA VAL A 119 -9.74 -1.03 -4.81
C VAL A 119 -8.29 -1.04 -4.32
N GLY A 120 -7.78 -2.21 -3.93
CA GLY A 120 -6.38 -2.37 -3.50
C GLY A 120 -5.38 -1.88 -4.54
N TYR A 121 -5.62 -2.21 -5.81
CA TYR A 121 -4.81 -1.78 -6.95
C TYR A 121 -4.72 -0.26 -7.10
N ILE A 122 -5.87 0.43 -7.07
CA ILE A 122 -5.94 1.89 -7.26
C ILE A 122 -5.19 2.60 -6.12
N ASN A 123 -5.41 2.15 -4.87
CA ASN A 123 -4.76 2.74 -3.70
C ASN A 123 -3.25 2.56 -3.70
N CYS A 124 -2.76 1.40 -4.11
CA CYS A 124 -1.33 1.18 -4.17
C CYS A 124 -0.66 1.95 -5.30
N SER A 125 -1.32 2.05 -6.46
CA SER A 125 -0.77 2.76 -7.61
C SER A 125 -0.50 4.24 -7.31
N THR A 126 -1.41 4.92 -6.60
CA THR A 126 -1.20 6.31 -6.16
C THR A 126 -0.20 6.42 -5.01
N ALA A 127 -0.26 5.50 -4.05
CA ALA A 127 0.63 5.52 -2.89
C ALA A 127 2.10 5.22 -3.22
N ILE A 128 2.40 4.43 -4.27
CA ILE A 128 3.77 4.11 -4.71
C ILE A 128 4.57 5.39 -4.98
N LEU A 129 3.95 6.38 -5.63
CA LEU A 129 4.60 7.66 -5.94
C LEU A 129 4.96 8.43 -4.67
N ILE A 130 4.05 8.48 -3.70
CA ILE A 130 4.23 9.23 -2.45
C ILE A 130 5.35 8.61 -1.61
N VAL A 131 5.36 7.29 -1.45
CA VAL A 131 6.41 6.59 -0.71
C VAL A 131 7.77 6.76 -1.41
N SER A 132 7.79 6.77 -2.76
CA SER A 132 9.02 7.03 -3.50
C SER A 132 9.58 8.44 -3.26
N ILE A 133 8.73 9.47 -3.16
CA ILE A 133 9.15 10.85 -2.84
C ILE A 133 9.66 10.93 -1.39
N GLN A 134 9.02 10.24 -0.44
CA GLN A 134 9.49 10.22 0.95
C GLN A 134 10.87 9.56 1.07
N ARG A 135 11.10 8.50 0.29
CA ARG A 135 12.38 7.78 0.25
C ARG A 135 13.54 8.67 -0.23
N THR A 136 13.32 9.57 -1.20
CA THR A 136 14.38 10.48 -1.68
C THR A 136 14.82 11.48 -0.62
N VAL A 137 13.94 11.80 0.33
CA VAL A 137 14.25 12.66 1.49
C VAL A 137 14.89 11.85 2.62
N PHE A 138 14.44 10.60 2.83
CA PHE A 138 14.93 9.74 3.91
C PHE A 138 16.42 9.40 3.82
N TYR A 139 16.94 9.05 2.64
CA TYR A 139 18.34 8.62 2.53
C TYR A 139 19.35 9.74 2.87
N PRO A 140 19.19 10.98 2.38
CA PRO A 140 20.05 12.10 2.81
C PRO A 140 19.91 12.43 4.30
N GLU A 141 18.68 12.46 4.83
CA GLU A 141 18.42 12.74 6.25
C GLU A 141 19.08 11.70 7.18
N ARG A 142 19.10 10.44 6.74
CA ARG A 142 19.81 9.36 7.44
C ARG A 142 21.32 9.49 7.30
N ALA A 143 21.84 9.84 6.13
CA ALA A 143 23.27 10.04 5.92
C ALA A 143 23.82 11.20 6.76
N ALA A 144 23.01 12.24 7.01
CA ALA A 144 23.32 13.34 7.93
C ALA A 144 23.22 12.97 9.42
N GLY A 145 22.83 11.73 9.75
CA GLY A 145 22.72 11.26 11.14
C GLY A 145 21.56 11.86 11.94
N MET A 146 20.51 12.35 11.29
CA MET A 146 19.41 13.02 12.01
C MET A 146 18.56 12.06 12.86
N TYR A 147 18.28 10.85 12.34
CA TYR A 147 17.48 9.83 13.02
C TYR A 147 17.75 8.42 12.46
N SER A 148 17.39 7.39 13.24
CA SER A 148 17.56 5.98 12.87
C SER A 148 16.50 5.50 11.88
N ALA A 149 16.80 4.43 11.13
CA ALA A 149 15.86 3.84 10.17
C ALA A 149 14.61 3.22 10.82
N LEU A 150 14.77 2.64 12.01
CA LEU A 150 13.71 1.92 12.71
C LEU A 150 12.53 2.82 13.16
N PRO A 151 12.74 3.98 13.83
CA PRO A 151 11.63 4.86 14.21
C PRO A 151 10.88 5.40 12.99
N TYR A 152 11.57 5.65 11.88
CA TYR A 152 10.93 6.07 10.62
C TYR A 152 10.04 4.97 10.01
N ALA A 153 10.53 3.74 9.97
CA ALA A 153 9.78 2.61 9.43
C ALA A 153 8.51 2.30 10.25
N ILE A 154 8.61 2.32 11.58
CA ILE A 154 7.46 2.08 12.46
C ILE A 154 6.44 3.23 12.33
N ALA A 155 6.92 4.48 12.25
CA ALA A 155 6.03 5.62 12.05
C ALA A 155 5.24 5.46 10.75
N GLN A 156 5.90 5.01 9.67
CA GLN A 156 5.27 4.86 8.36
C GLN A 156 4.15 3.81 8.41
N VAL A 157 4.43 2.68 9.05
CA VAL A 157 3.46 1.59 9.24
C VAL A 157 2.24 2.07 10.04
N VAL A 158 2.44 2.87 11.10
CA VAL A 158 1.33 3.36 11.94
C VAL A 158 0.40 4.30 11.16
N VAL A 159 0.94 5.22 10.37
CA VAL A 159 0.13 6.12 9.53
C VAL A 159 -0.66 5.33 8.49
N GLU A 160 -0.01 4.36 7.85
CA GLU A 160 -0.61 3.52 6.83
C GLU A 160 -1.72 2.60 7.38
N ILE A 161 -1.54 2.03 8.57
CA ILE A 161 -2.60 1.27 9.26
C ILE A 161 -3.82 2.17 9.53
N THR A 162 -3.60 3.42 9.93
CA THR A 162 -4.69 4.36 10.21
C THR A 162 -5.49 4.67 8.95
N ASN A 163 -4.80 4.90 7.82
CA ASN A 163 -5.45 5.11 6.53
C ASN A 163 -6.21 3.86 6.07
N ALA A 164 -5.60 2.67 6.20
CA ALA A 164 -6.25 1.41 5.85
C ALA A 164 -7.51 1.14 6.69
N LEU A 165 -7.51 1.49 7.99
CA LEU A 165 -8.69 1.39 8.85
C LEU A 165 -9.83 2.29 8.37
N ILE A 166 -9.52 3.56 8.08
CA ILE A 166 -10.51 4.52 7.59
C ILE A 166 -11.08 4.04 6.25
N GLN A 167 -10.22 3.58 5.35
CA GLN A 167 -10.64 3.09 4.04
C GLN A 167 -11.49 1.81 4.12
N ALA A 168 -11.11 0.84 4.95
CA ALA A 168 -11.89 -0.37 5.16
C ALA A 168 -13.28 -0.06 5.71
N PHE A 169 -13.40 0.96 6.56
CA PHE A 169 -14.68 1.41 7.10
C PHE A 169 -15.59 1.97 6.01
N TYR A 170 -15.07 2.88 5.16
CA TYR A 170 -15.84 3.42 4.03
C TYR A 170 -16.23 2.35 3.02
N TYR A 171 -15.29 1.48 2.64
CA TYR A 171 -15.55 0.38 1.71
C TYR A 171 -16.65 -0.55 2.22
N SER A 172 -16.57 -0.93 3.50
CA SER A 172 -17.57 -1.82 4.11
C SER A 172 -18.95 -1.16 4.18
N LEU A 173 -19.02 0.15 4.45
CA LEU A 173 -20.28 0.90 4.47
C LEU A 173 -20.94 0.94 3.08
N LEU A 174 -20.15 1.13 2.02
CA LEU A 174 -20.63 1.19 0.63
C LEU A 174 -21.16 -0.16 0.15
N ILE A 175 -20.36 -1.22 0.27
CA ILE A 175 -20.77 -2.58 -0.12
C ILE A 175 -21.99 -3.02 0.69
N TYR A 176 -22.02 -2.69 1.98
CA TYR A 176 -23.17 -3.02 2.82
C TYR A 176 -24.44 -2.27 2.41
N SER A 177 -24.35 -1.02 1.95
CA SER A 177 -25.53 -0.28 1.46
C SER A 177 -26.11 -0.90 0.18
N MET A 178 -25.28 -1.58 -0.63
CA MET A 178 -25.71 -2.25 -1.86
C MET A 178 -26.19 -3.68 -1.61
N MET A 179 -25.59 -4.38 -0.65
CA MET A 179 -26.01 -5.71 -0.22
C MET A 179 -27.17 -5.60 0.76
N HIS A 180 -28.38 -5.97 0.34
CA HIS A 180 -29.57 -6.03 1.19
C HIS A 180 -29.50 -7.17 2.24
N SER A 181 -28.34 -7.41 2.85
CA SER A 181 -28.15 -8.39 3.92
C SER A 181 -28.54 -7.79 5.28
N ASN A 182 -29.43 -8.47 5.99
CA ASN A 182 -29.96 -8.02 7.28
C ASN A 182 -29.08 -8.40 8.49
N GLY A 183 -28.02 -9.21 8.29
CA GLY A 183 -27.25 -9.80 9.39
C GLY A 183 -26.17 -8.88 9.97
N GLN A 184 -26.33 -8.40 11.22
CA GLN A 184 -25.33 -7.56 11.91
C GLN A 184 -23.96 -8.23 12.06
N GLN A 185 -23.93 -9.54 12.34
CA GLN A 185 -22.67 -10.29 12.49
C GLN A 185 -21.90 -10.37 11.16
N GLN A 186 -22.61 -10.53 10.04
CA GLN A 186 -21.99 -10.62 8.72
C GLN A 186 -21.24 -9.32 8.37
N LYS A 187 -21.75 -8.15 8.79
CA LYS A 187 -21.11 -6.85 8.56
C LYS A 187 -19.73 -6.77 9.20
N VAL A 188 -19.60 -7.28 10.43
CA VAL A 188 -18.35 -7.25 11.18
C VAL A 188 -17.32 -8.17 10.54
N TYR A 189 -17.72 -9.38 10.12
CA TYR A 189 -16.81 -10.29 9.43
C TYR A 189 -16.31 -9.73 8.10
N TRP A 190 -17.20 -9.14 7.30
CA TRP A 190 -16.81 -8.50 6.04
C TRP A 190 -15.85 -7.32 6.26
N PHE A 191 -16.13 -6.47 7.25
CA PHE A 191 -15.22 -5.39 7.61
C PHE A 191 -13.82 -5.90 8.00
N ILE A 192 -13.75 -6.96 8.82
CA ILE A 192 -12.47 -7.53 9.24
C ILE A 192 -11.70 -8.11 8.05
N ILE A 193 -12.37 -8.87 7.18
CA ILE A 193 -11.72 -9.47 6.00
C ILE A 193 -11.16 -8.36 5.11
N SER A 194 -11.95 -7.33 4.82
CA SER A 194 -11.51 -6.26 3.92
C SER A 194 -10.42 -5.37 4.54
N PHE A 195 -10.43 -5.20 5.86
CA PHE A 195 -9.34 -4.51 6.55
C PHE A 195 -8.00 -5.24 6.39
N PHE A 196 -7.97 -6.56 6.61
CA PHE A 196 -6.73 -7.34 6.49
C PHE A 196 -6.22 -7.44 5.06
N ALA A 197 -7.12 -7.52 4.07
CA ALA A 197 -6.70 -7.53 2.67
C ALA A 197 -6.17 -6.16 2.21
N LEU A 198 -6.77 -5.03 2.61
CA LEU A 198 -6.20 -3.70 2.36
C LEU A 198 -4.85 -3.48 3.05
N LEU A 199 -4.65 -4.04 4.25
CA LEU A 199 -3.33 -4.05 4.91
C LEU A 199 -2.28 -4.83 4.12
N TYR A 200 -2.64 -6.00 3.58
CA TYR A 200 -1.75 -6.80 2.75
C TYR A 200 -1.24 -5.98 1.55
N TYR A 201 -2.14 -5.33 0.81
CA TYR A 201 -1.77 -4.48 -0.33
C TYR A 201 -0.85 -3.32 0.10
N THR A 202 -1.14 -2.70 1.24
CA THR A 202 -0.38 -1.57 1.78
C THR A 202 1.06 -1.97 2.13
N PHE A 203 1.27 -3.07 2.86
CA PHE A 203 2.60 -3.53 3.19
C PHE A 203 3.37 -4.04 1.98
N TYR A 204 2.68 -4.71 1.05
CA TYR A 204 3.28 -5.19 -0.18
C TYR A 204 3.82 -4.03 -1.03
N ARG A 205 3.07 -2.94 -1.15
CA ARG A 205 3.53 -1.69 -1.79
C ARG A 205 4.82 -1.17 -1.17
N ILE A 206 4.84 -1.00 0.16
CA ILE A 206 5.97 -0.41 0.86
C ILE A 206 7.22 -1.24 0.60
N MET A 207 7.09 -2.57 0.64
CA MET A 207 8.16 -3.51 0.30
C MET A 207 8.71 -3.30 -1.12
N ILE A 208 7.84 -3.25 -2.14
CA ILE A 208 8.28 -3.06 -3.53
C ILE A 208 9.04 -1.74 -3.71
N VAL A 209 8.54 -0.64 -3.11
CA VAL A 209 9.18 0.68 -3.24
C VAL A 209 10.58 0.67 -2.62
N TYR A 210 10.83 -0.06 -1.53
CA TYR A 210 12.17 -0.10 -0.93
C TYR A 210 13.14 -1.06 -1.64
N ILE A 211 12.64 -2.11 -2.32
CA ILE A 211 13.47 -3.04 -3.09
C ILE A 211 13.89 -2.44 -4.44
N THR A 212 13.05 -1.58 -5.02
CA THR A 212 13.27 -1.03 -6.36
C THR A 212 14.05 0.28 -6.31
N PRO A 213 14.93 0.57 -7.28
CA PRO A 213 15.67 1.83 -7.30
C PRO A 213 14.80 3.00 -7.80
N ASN A 214 13.81 2.76 -8.67
CA ASN A 214 12.99 3.78 -9.32
C ASN A 214 11.49 3.51 -9.13
N HIS A 215 10.69 4.59 -9.03
CA HIS A 215 9.23 4.52 -8.93
C HIS A 215 8.59 3.85 -10.16
N GLN A 216 9.15 4.01 -11.36
CA GLN A 216 8.65 3.33 -12.56
C GLN A 216 8.81 1.80 -12.46
N ALA A 217 9.96 1.34 -11.98
CA ALA A 217 10.19 -0.10 -11.76
C ALA A 217 9.27 -0.64 -10.65
N ALA A 218 9.03 0.15 -9.60
CA ALA A 218 8.06 -0.19 -8.55
C ALA A 218 6.65 -0.38 -9.11
N ALA A 219 6.19 0.56 -9.94
CA ALA A 219 4.87 0.51 -10.57
C ALA A 219 4.73 -0.71 -11.49
N ILE A 220 5.74 -1.01 -12.31
CA ILE A 220 5.74 -2.18 -13.20
C ILE A 220 5.66 -3.47 -12.37
N LEU A 221 6.54 -3.65 -11.38
CA LEU A 221 6.56 -4.87 -10.56
C LEU A 221 5.26 -5.06 -9.77
N TYR A 222 4.71 -3.96 -9.24
CA TYR A 222 3.41 -3.97 -8.59
C TYR A 222 2.31 -4.45 -9.55
N SER A 223 2.23 -3.83 -10.74
CA SER A 223 1.20 -4.17 -11.74
C SER A 223 1.28 -5.62 -12.22
N VAL A 224 2.49 -6.16 -12.42
CA VAL A 224 2.69 -7.55 -12.83
C VAL A 224 2.21 -8.52 -11.76
N ASN A 225 2.51 -8.25 -10.48
CA ASN A 225 2.04 -9.10 -9.40
C ASN A 225 0.53 -9.06 -9.25
N ASP A 226 -0.07 -7.88 -9.34
CA ASP A 226 -1.51 -7.72 -9.18
C ASP A 226 -2.29 -8.44 -10.30
N VAL A 227 -1.88 -8.26 -11.56
CA VAL A 227 -2.46 -8.99 -12.71
C VAL A 227 -2.28 -10.50 -12.56
N SER A 228 -1.12 -10.94 -12.04
CA SER A 228 -0.87 -12.37 -11.79
C SER A 228 -1.79 -12.94 -10.72
N HIS A 229 -2.01 -12.21 -9.62
CA HIS A 229 -2.96 -12.61 -8.58
C HIS A 229 -4.36 -12.75 -9.15
N VAL A 230 -4.86 -11.72 -9.86
CA VAL A 230 -6.19 -11.77 -10.49
C VAL A 230 -6.30 -12.97 -11.43
N TYR A 231 -5.32 -13.19 -12.30
CA TYR A 231 -5.33 -14.29 -13.27
C TYR A 231 -5.33 -15.68 -12.61
N ILE A 232 -4.57 -15.86 -11.52
CA ILE A 232 -4.55 -17.12 -10.75
C ILE A 232 -5.91 -17.35 -10.09
N TYR A 233 -6.52 -16.31 -9.50
CA TYR A 233 -7.85 -16.42 -8.89
C TYR A 233 -8.93 -16.76 -9.93
N THR A 234 -8.90 -16.13 -11.11
CA THR A 234 -9.85 -16.45 -12.19
C THR A 234 -9.67 -17.88 -12.71
N ASN A 235 -8.43 -18.35 -12.85
CA ASN A 235 -8.17 -19.73 -13.27
C ASN A 235 -8.62 -20.75 -12.21
N HIS A 236 -8.39 -20.48 -10.93
CA HIS A 236 -8.81 -21.39 -9.86
C HIS A 236 -10.34 -21.51 -9.78
N THR A 237 -11.04 -20.38 -9.89
CA THR A 237 -12.53 -20.35 -9.90
C THR A 237 -13.12 -21.00 -11.15
N TYR A 238 -12.49 -20.83 -12.31
CA TYR A 238 -12.89 -21.52 -13.54
C TYR A 238 -12.72 -23.04 -13.42
N LYS A 239 -11.57 -23.50 -12.91
CA LYS A 239 -11.28 -24.92 -12.74
C LYS A 239 -12.19 -25.59 -11.70
N SER A 240 -12.49 -24.90 -10.60
CA SER A 240 -13.39 -25.44 -9.57
C SER A 240 -14.83 -25.59 -10.07
N ARG A 241 -15.33 -24.66 -10.91
CA ARG A 241 -16.63 -24.80 -11.57
C ARG A 241 -16.71 -26.01 -12.50
N ILE A 242 -15.72 -26.19 -13.39
CA ILE A 242 -15.69 -27.35 -14.30
C ILE A 242 -15.69 -28.67 -13.52
N LEU A 243 -14.93 -28.73 -12.42
CA LEU A 243 -14.90 -29.92 -11.56
C LEU A 243 -16.25 -30.16 -10.89
N ALA A 244 -16.90 -29.12 -10.39
CA ALA A 244 -18.24 -29.22 -9.78
C ALA A 244 -19.28 -29.72 -10.78
N ASP A 245 -19.32 -29.17 -12.00
CA ASP A 245 -20.24 -29.58 -13.06
C ASP A 245 -20.03 -31.05 -13.47
N ARG A 246 -18.76 -31.48 -13.56
CA ARG A 246 -18.41 -32.88 -13.84
C ARG A 246 -18.84 -33.84 -12.73
N LEU A 247 -18.70 -33.44 -11.46
CA LEU A 247 -19.12 -34.25 -10.33
C LEU A 247 -20.63 -34.41 -10.28
N LEU A 248 -21.39 -33.34 -10.52
CA LEU A 248 -22.85 -33.38 -10.62
C LEU A 248 -23.32 -34.26 -11.79
N ALA A 249 -22.67 -34.16 -12.95
CA ALA A 249 -22.96 -35.02 -14.09
C ALA A 249 -22.71 -36.51 -13.80
N MET A 250 -21.65 -36.84 -13.06
CA MET A 250 -21.37 -38.22 -12.64
C MET A 250 -22.38 -38.73 -11.60
N GLN A 251 -22.84 -37.86 -10.70
CA GLN A 251 -23.81 -38.21 -9.65
C GLN A 251 -25.23 -38.44 -10.20
N ASN A 252 -25.60 -37.73 -11.28
CA ASN A 252 -26.87 -37.93 -11.98
C ASN A 252 -26.86 -39.10 -12.98
N ALA A 253 -25.67 -39.60 -13.34
CA ALA A 253 -25.49 -40.74 -14.24
C ALA A 253 -25.39 -42.10 -13.52
N ALA A 254 -25.37 -42.09 -12.18
CA ALA A 254 -25.37 -43.27 -11.30
C ALA A 254 -26.76 -43.49 -10.69
#